data_AF-A0A1H9I6Y5-F1
#
_entry.id   AF-A0A1H9I6Y5-F1
#
_cell.length_a   1.000
_cell.length_b   1.000
_cell.length_c   1.000
_cell.angle_alpha   90.00
_cell.angle_beta   90.00
_cell.angle_gamma   90.00
#
_symmetry.space_group_name_H-M   'P 1'
#
loop_
_entity.id
_entity.type
_entity.pdbx_description
1 polymer ?
#
loop_
_entity_poly.entity_id
_entity_poly.type
_entity_poly.pdbx_seq_one_letter_code
_entity_poly.pdbx_strand_id
1 'polypeptide(L)'
;MSQAELRELRAALHTASDIVFTLDGEPSAEQADQLADALRRALDAARALGEDRGGTGCREHPRGAVDPLYGDKDDPLPPGWGRCLLCNDRRRRAGARRYAGR
;
A
#
# COMPACT_ATOMS: atom_id res chain seq x y z
N MET A 1 4.20 -1.66 7.24
CA MET A 1 4.36 -3.08 6.86
C MET A 1 3.42 -3.89 7.72
N SER A 2 2.35 -4.43 7.15
CA SER A 2 1.41 -5.29 7.88
C SER A 2 2.05 -6.66 8.12
N GLN A 3 2.24 -7.03 9.38
CA GLN A 3 2.71 -8.37 9.75
C GLN A 3 1.77 -9.48 9.23
N ALA A 4 0.50 -9.15 8.98
CA ALA A 4 -0.46 -10.05 8.35
C ALA A 4 -0.04 -10.44 6.92
N GLU A 5 0.29 -9.47 6.05
CA GLU A 5 0.72 -9.74 4.67
C GLU A 5 2.01 -10.56 4.62
N LEU A 6 2.94 -10.29 5.55
CA LEU A 6 4.17 -11.08 5.63
C LEU A 6 3.90 -12.53 6.07
N ARG A 7 2.93 -12.75 6.97
CA ARG A 7 2.51 -14.10 7.36
C ARG A 7 1.80 -14.81 6.20
N GLU A 8 0.91 -14.11 5.50
CA GLU A 8 0.19 -14.66 4.35
C GLU A 8 1.16 -15.05 3.23
N LEU A 9 2.10 -14.17 2.88
CA LEU A 9 3.13 -14.46 1.89
C LEU A 9 3.92 -15.73 2.25
N ARG A 10 4.34 -15.87 3.51
CA ARG A 10 5.08 -17.05 3.97
C ARG A 10 4.24 -18.32 3.90
N ALA A 11 2.97 -18.25 4.33
CA ALA A 11 2.07 -19.39 4.28
C ALA A 11 1.81 -19.86 2.85
N ALA A 12 1.47 -18.93 1.95
CA ALA A 12 1.21 -19.24 0.55
C ALA A 12 2.43 -19.84 -0.17
N LEU A 13 3.64 -19.31 0.08
CA LEU A 13 4.87 -19.87 -0.47
C LEU A 13 5.18 -21.27 0.08
N HIS A 14 4.97 -21.50 1.38
CA HIS A 14 5.16 -22.83 1.96
C HIS A 14 4.22 -23.86 1.33
N THR A 15 2.94 -23.51 1.17
CA THR A 15 1.96 -24.37 0.48
C THR A 15 2.38 -24.66 -0.96
N ALA A 16 2.81 -23.66 -1.72
CA ALA A 16 3.29 -23.86 -3.08
C ALA A 16 4.52 -24.79 -3.12
N SER A 17 5.47 -24.62 -2.20
CA SER A 17 6.65 -25.49 -2.08
C SER A 17 6.28 -26.93 -1.72
N ASP A 18 5.35 -27.14 -0.79
CA ASP A 18 4.88 -28.48 -0.43
C ASP A 18 4.23 -29.18 -1.63
N ILE A 19 3.36 -28.49 -2.37
CA ILE A 19 2.71 -29.03 -3.57
C ILE A 19 3.77 -29.45 -4.58
N VAL A 20 4.70 -28.55 -4.92
CA VAL A 20 5.78 -28.83 -5.89
C VAL A 20 6.65 -30.00 -5.44
N PHE A 21 6.95 -30.11 -4.15
CA PHE A 21 7.75 -31.20 -3.61
C PHE A 21 7.07 -32.57 -3.75
N THR A 22 5.73 -32.61 -3.72
CA THR A 22 4.95 -33.83 -3.91
C THR A 22 4.71 -34.20 -5.38
N LEU A 23 5.18 -33.41 -6.34
CA LEU A 23 5.03 -33.70 -7.76
C LEU A 23 6.04 -34.76 -8.21
N ASP A 24 5.59 -36.02 -8.28
CA ASP A 24 6.35 -37.14 -8.85
C ASP A 24 5.95 -37.41 -10.31
N GLY A 25 5.94 -36.36 -11.16
CA GLY A 25 5.62 -36.46 -12.58
C GLY A 25 4.68 -35.37 -13.09
N GLU A 26 3.84 -35.71 -14.07
CA GLU A 26 2.85 -34.76 -14.61
C GLU A 26 1.77 -34.47 -13.56
N PRO A 27 1.57 -33.21 -13.16
CA PRO A 27 0.61 -32.86 -12.12
C PRO A 27 -0.82 -33.18 -12.56
N SER A 28 -1.64 -33.65 -11.62
CA SER A 28 -3.08 -33.71 -11.84
C SER A 28 -3.65 -32.29 -12.03
N ALA A 29 -4.82 -32.18 -12.67
CA ALA A 29 -5.51 -30.91 -12.82
C ALA A 29 -5.75 -30.22 -11.47
N GLU A 30 -6.11 -30.99 -10.44
CA GLU A 30 -6.31 -30.48 -9.09
C GLU A 30 -5.00 -29.94 -8.46
N GLN A 31 -3.89 -30.67 -8.61
CA GLN A 31 -2.58 -30.21 -8.12
C GLN A 31 -2.13 -28.92 -8.83
N ALA A 32 -2.37 -28.83 -10.14
CA ALA A 32 -2.07 -27.64 -10.92
C ALA A 32 -2.91 -26.44 -10.47
N ASP A 33 -4.21 -26.62 -10.22
CA ASP A 33 -5.11 -25.57 -9.73
C ASP A 33 -4.72 -25.09 -8.32
N GLN A 34 -4.43 -26.02 -7.41
CA GLN A 34 -3.98 -25.70 -6.06
C GLN A 34 -2.66 -24.94 -6.05
N LEU A 35 -1.71 -25.32 -6.92
CA LEU A 35 -0.45 -24.60 -7.09
C LEU A 35 -0.68 -23.19 -7.64
N ALA A 36 -1.55 -23.04 -8.64
CA ALA A 36 -1.87 -21.74 -9.22
C ALA A 36 -2.52 -20.79 -8.20
N ASP A 37 -3.43 -21.29 -7.37
CA ASP A 37 -4.04 -20.52 -6.28
C ASP A 37 -3.01 -20.07 -5.23
N ALA A 38 -2.15 -20.98 -4.77
CA ALA A 38 -1.11 -20.66 -3.79
C ALA A 38 -0.15 -19.58 -4.33
N LEU A 39 0.26 -19.68 -5.59
CA LEU A 39 1.11 -18.68 -6.25
C LEU A 39 0.39 -17.34 -6.43
N ARG A 40 -0.92 -17.35 -6.73
CA ARG A 40 -1.73 -16.13 -6.81
C ARG A 40 -1.78 -15.41 -5.47
N ARG A 41 -2.07 -16.13 -4.39
CA ARG A 41 -2.09 -15.57 -3.02
C ARG A 41 -0.72 -15.01 -2.61
N ALA A 42 0.36 -15.72 -2.92
CA ALA A 42 1.71 -15.23 -2.68
C ALA A 42 2.00 -13.92 -3.46
N LEU A 43 1.61 -13.85 -4.73
CA LEU A 43 1.77 -12.66 -5.55
C LEU A 43 0.99 -11.46 -4.97
N ASP A 44 -0.25 -11.67 -4.56
CA ASP A 44 -1.10 -10.60 -4.03
C ASP A 44 -0.59 -10.09 -2.68
N ALA A 45 -0.17 -10.99 -1.77
CA ALA A 45 0.46 -10.61 -0.51
C ALA A 45 1.80 -9.87 -0.73
N ALA A 46 2.62 -10.32 -1.69
CA ALA A 46 3.86 -9.64 -2.06
C ALA A 46 3.61 -8.24 -2.64
N ARG A 47 2.56 -8.08 -3.47
CA ARG A 47 2.13 -6.77 -3.95
C ARG A 47 1.65 -5.89 -2.81
N ALA A 48 0.89 -6.41 -1.86
CA ALA A 48 0.44 -5.66 -0.69
C ALA A 48 1.60 -5.20 0.22
N LEU A 49 2.74 -5.90 0.22
CA LEU A 49 3.97 -5.44 0.87
C LEU A 49 4.62 -4.26 0.14
N GLY A 50 4.51 -4.22 -1.19
CA GLY A 50 5.07 -3.20 -2.08
C GLY A 50 4.10 -2.05 -2.41
N GLU A 51 2.79 -2.23 -2.18
CA GLU A 51 1.80 -1.16 -2.11
C GLU A 51 2.07 -0.33 -0.86
N ASP A 52 3.13 0.47 -0.99
CA ASP A 52 3.31 1.70 -0.26
C ASP A 52 2.02 2.50 -0.52
N ARG A 53 1.09 2.48 0.43
CA ARG A 53 -0.07 3.38 0.45
C ARG A 53 0.48 4.81 0.47
N GLY A 54 0.81 5.31 -0.72
CA GLY A 54 1.44 6.57 -1.05
C GLY A 54 2.08 7.32 0.12
N GLY A 55 3.34 7.08 0.41
CA GLY A 55 4.07 7.96 1.32
C GLY A 55 4.20 9.37 0.72
N THR A 56 3.98 10.42 1.50
CA THR A 56 3.99 11.80 0.97
C THR A 56 5.37 12.30 0.51
N GLY A 57 6.45 11.59 0.84
CA GLY A 57 7.81 11.99 0.52
C GLY A 57 8.26 13.31 1.16
N CYS A 58 7.46 13.87 2.08
CA CYS A 58 7.85 15.09 2.78
C CYS A 58 8.88 14.78 3.88
N ARG A 59 9.75 15.75 4.20
CA ARG A 59 10.84 15.57 5.18
C ARG A 59 10.36 15.21 6.58
N GLU A 60 9.21 15.75 6.99
CA GLU A 60 8.66 15.54 8.34
C GLU A 60 7.79 14.28 8.45
N HIS A 61 7.04 13.96 7.41
CA HIS A 61 6.13 12.82 7.36
C HIS A 61 6.33 12.02 6.06
N PRO A 62 7.47 11.35 5.85
CA PRO A 62 7.76 10.66 4.59
C PRO A 62 6.67 9.65 4.20
N ARG A 63 6.02 9.07 5.21
CA ARG A 63 4.88 8.13 5.09
C ARG A 63 3.56 8.68 5.65
N GLY A 64 3.39 10.00 5.69
CA GLY A 64 2.14 10.64 6.12
C GLY A 64 0.97 10.36 5.16
N ALA A 65 -0.25 10.72 5.56
CA ALA A 65 -1.42 10.62 4.68
C ALA A 65 -1.31 11.60 3.50
N VAL A 66 -1.70 11.15 2.30
CA VAL A 66 -1.79 12.00 1.11
C VAL A 66 -3.00 12.91 1.22
N ASP A 67 -2.82 14.19 0.90
CA ASP A 67 -3.91 15.17 0.86
C ASP A 67 -4.84 14.88 -0.32
N PRO A 68 -6.16 14.70 -0.12
CA PRO A 68 -7.11 14.39 -1.19
C PRO A 68 -7.16 15.45 -2.30
N LEU A 69 -6.87 16.71 -1.97
CA LEU A 69 -6.86 17.82 -2.94
C LEU A 69 -5.58 17.83 -3.80
N TYR A 70 -4.60 16.96 -3.49
CA TYR A 70 -3.37 16.88 -4.26
C TYR A 70 -3.61 16.21 -5.62
N GLY A 71 -3.61 17.01 -6.67
CA GLY A 71 -3.90 16.56 -8.04
C GLY A 71 -5.39 16.62 -8.41
N ASP A 72 -6.23 17.18 -7.54
CA ASP A 72 -7.60 17.53 -7.89
C ASP A 72 -7.60 18.70 -8.88
N LYS A 73 -8.31 18.56 -9.99
CA LYS A 73 -8.39 19.56 -11.08
C LYS A 73 -9.47 20.60 -10.82
N ASP A 74 -10.48 20.25 -10.05
CA ASP A 74 -11.66 21.09 -9.77
C ASP A 74 -11.46 21.89 -8.48
N ASP A 75 -10.69 21.34 -7.52
CA ASP A 75 -10.26 22.03 -6.29
C ASP A 75 -8.76 21.79 -5.99
N PRO A 76 -7.84 22.38 -6.78
CA PRO A 76 -6.41 22.14 -6.62
C PRO A 76 -5.87 22.79 -5.34
N LEU A 77 -4.91 22.11 -4.71
CA LEU A 77 -4.13 22.71 -3.64
C LEU A 77 -3.46 24.02 -4.07
N PRO A 78 -3.34 25.02 -3.16
CA PRO A 78 -2.66 26.26 -3.47
C PRO A 78 -1.18 26.03 -3.88
N PRO A 79 -0.58 26.94 -4.68
CA PRO A 79 0.81 26.83 -5.07
C PRO A 79 1.77 26.69 -3.87
N GLY A 80 2.73 25.76 -3.97
CA GLY A 80 3.71 25.47 -2.91
C GLY A 80 3.22 24.55 -1.79
N TRP A 81 1.99 24.01 -1.91
CA TRP A 81 1.50 22.94 -1.04
C TRP A 81 1.89 21.58 -1.62
N GLY A 82 2.32 20.70 -0.73
CA GLY A 82 2.76 19.36 -1.11
C GLY A 82 1.64 18.34 -0.94
N ARG A 83 1.96 17.08 -1.21
CA ARG A 83 1.02 15.97 -1.04
C ARG A 83 0.74 15.57 0.41
N CYS A 84 1.39 16.17 1.41
CA CYS A 84 1.26 15.77 2.81
C CYS A 84 0.07 16.44 3.50
N LEU A 85 -0.97 15.65 3.82
CA LEU A 85 -2.16 16.12 4.52
C LEU A 85 -1.82 16.75 5.87
N LEU A 86 -0.90 16.16 6.64
CA LEU A 86 -0.53 16.66 7.98
C LEU A 86 0.16 18.03 7.93
N CYS A 87 1.07 18.23 6.97
CA CYS A 87 1.73 19.51 6.76
C CYS A 87 0.73 20.56 6.24
N ASN A 88 -0.15 20.17 5.34
CA ASN A 88 -1.18 21.02 4.78
C ASN A 88 -2.21 21.44 5.84
N ASP A 89 -2.68 20.52 6.69
CA ASP A 89 -3.59 20.82 7.79
C ASP A 89 -2.97 21.78 8.80
N ARG A 90 -1.68 21.62 9.11
CA ARG A 90 -0.95 22.59 9.93
C ARG A 90 -0.99 23.99 9.31
N ARG A 91 -0.79 24.10 7.99
CA ARG A 91 -0.89 25.37 7.25
C ARG A 91 -2.31 25.92 7.24
N ARG A 92 -3.35 25.09 7.01
CA ARG A 92 -4.77 25.49 7.06
C ARG A 92 -5.12 26.13 8.41
N ARG A 93 -4.73 25.46 9.51
CA ARG A 93 -4.96 25.96 10.88
C ARG A 93 -4.20 27.27 11.15
N ALA A 94 -2.97 27.39 10.66
CA ALA A 94 -2.20 28.63 10.79
C ALA A 94 -2.84 29.81 10.03
N GLY A 95 -3.39 29.55 8.84
CA GLY A 95 -4.12 30.55 8.04
C GLY A 95 -5.43 30.99 8.69
N ALA A 96 -6.24 30.05 9.16
CA ALA A 96 -7.53 30.35 9.81
C ALA A 96 -7.37 31.24 11.06
N ARG A 97 -6.32 31.01 11.87
CA ARG A 97 -6.01 31.84 13.04
C ARG A 97 -5.65 33.29 12.70
N ARG A 98 -5.10 33.55 11.51
CA ARG A 98 -4.75 34.92 11.07
C ARG A 98 -5.97 35.72 10.63
N TYR A 99 -7.05 35.06 10.23
CA TYR A 99 -8.30 35.71 9.82
C TYR A 99 -9.23 35.97 11.00
N ALA A 100 -9.31 35.05 11.97
CA ALA A 100 -10.15 35.19 13.16
C ALA A 100 -9.65 36.22 14.21
N GLY A 101 -8.46 36.80 14.02
CA GLY A 101 -7.88 37.82 14.90
C GLY A 101 -7.97 39.25 14.34
N ARG A 102 -8.76 39.47 13.29
CA ARG A 102 -9.04 40.80 12.72
C ARG A 102 -10.51 41.15 12.93
#